data_AF-A0A6G6K044-F1
#
_entry.id   AF-A0A6G6K044-F1
#
_cell.length_a   1.000
_cell.length_b   1.000
_cell.length_c   1.000
_cell.angle_alpha   90.00
_cell.angle_beta   90.00
_cell.angle_gamma   90.00
#
_symmetry.space_group_name_H-M   'P 1'
#
loop_
_entity.id
_entity.type
_entity.pdbx_description
1 polymer ?
#
loop_
_entity_poly.entity_id
_entity_poly.type
_entity_poly.pdbx_seq_one_letter_code
_entity_poly.pdbx_strand_id
1 'polypeptide(L)'
;MARRQNPMLRVALIVAGWLFILIGCVLLAFTGLRQVSNFAERNYIRDHHTYSTPGAFQWSDWQPNDGSVTHFEFGTEGHEQREKLAITEFRRGRTHGVLFDFVAYEGRSIEGAASITFPAYGPDWGAHYNRIWAVSAFALGIILIFVSKLFKSPGNGDVVT
;
A
#
# COMPACT_ATOMS: atom_id res chain seq x y z
N MET A 1 -34.95 -29.46 -6.02
CA MET A 1 -33.88 -29.23 -5.01
C MET A 1 -34.51 -28.68 -3.73
N ALA A 2 -34.45 -29.43 -2.62
CA ALA A 2 -35.01 -29.01 -1.34
C ALA A 2 -34.12 -27.92 -0.70
N ARG A 3 -34.68 -26.73 -0.43
CA ARG A 3 -33.98 -25.69 0.33
C ARG A 3 -33.81 -26.15 1.78
N ARG A 4 -32.56 -26.26 2.26
CA ARG A 4 -32.28 -26.57 3.68
C ARG A 4 -32.82 -25.45 4.57
N GLN A 5 -33.68 -25.80 5.51
CA GLN A 5 -34.23 -24.87 6.50
C GLN A 5 -33.20 -24.68 7.61
N ASN A 6 -32.41 -23.60 7.55
CA ASN A 6 -31.56 -23.19 8.67
C ASN A 6 -31.56 -21.67 8.80
N PRO A 7 -32.54 -21.11 9.54
CA PRO A 7 -32.73 -19.66 9.63
C PRO A 7 -31.59 -18.95 10.36
N MET A 8 -30.98 -19.60 11.37
CA MET A 8 -29.83 -19.06 12.08
C MET A 8 -28.61 -18.94 11.17
N LEU A 9 -28.37 -19.94 10.32
CA LEU A 9 -27.30 -19.90 9.33
C LEU A 9 -27.50 -18.75 8.33
N ARG A 10 -28.74 -18.50 7.88
CA ARG A 10 -29.05 -17.35 7.02
C ARG A 10 -28.65 -16.03 7.67
N VAL A 11 -29.09 -15.81 8.91
CA VAL A 11 -28.80 -14.58 9.66
C VAL A 11 -27.29 -14.42 9.86
N ALA A 12 -26.59 -15.49 10.26
CA ALA A 12 -25.14 -15.48 10.45
C ALA A 12 -24.40 -15.11 9.15
N LEU A 13 -24.81 -15.65 8.00
CA LEU A 13 -24.22 -15.32 6.70
C LEU A 13 -24.46 -13.85 6.30
N ILE A 14 -25.65 -13.30 6.58
CA ILE A 14 -25.94 -11.88 6.32
C ILE A 14 -25.08 -10.98 7.20
N VAL A 15 -24.99 -11.27 8.50
CA VAL A 15 -24.18 -10.51 9.45
C VAL A 15 -22.71 -10.55 9.06
N ALA A 16 -22.17 -11.74 8.75
CA ALA A 16 -20.80 -11.90 8.26
C ALA A 16 -20.58 -11.13 6.95
N GLY A 17 -21.55 -11.19 6.02
CA GLY A 17 -21.48 -10.46 4.76
C GLY A 17 -21.36 -8.95 4.94
N TRP A 18 -22.21 -8.37 5.80
CA TRP A 18 -22.13 -6.95 6.17
C TRP A 18 -20.84 -6.59 6.90
N LEU A 19 -20.34 -7.46 7.76
CA LEU A 19 -19.06 -7.26 8.43
C LEU A 19 -17.91 -7.16 7.42
N PHE A 20 -17.87 -8.04 6.42
CA PHE A 20 -16.87 -7.99 5.35
C PHE A 20 -16.99 -6.73 4.48
N ILE A 21 -18.20 -6.27 4.19
CA ILE A 21 -18.42 -4.98 3.50
C ILE A 21 -17.86 -3.83 4.34
N LEU A 22 -18.14 -3.82 5.65
CA LEU A 22 -17.62 -2.80 6.56
C LEU A 22 -16.08 -2.81 6.62
N ILE A 23 -15.47 -4.00 6.70
CA ILE A 23 -14.01 -4.16 6.64
C ILE A 23 -13.46 -3.61 5.32
N GLY A 24 -14.12 -3.89 4.18
CA GLY A 24 -13.76 -3.33 2.88
C GLY A 24 -13.77 -1.79 2.87
N CYS A 25 -14.80 -1.17 3.47
CA CYS A 25 -14.88 0.28 3.62
C CYS A 25 -13.74 0.84 4.49
N VAL A 26 -13.44 0.19 5.63
CA VAL A 26 -12.33 0.57 6.52
C VAL A 26 -10.99 0.48 5.80
N LEU A 27 -10.77 -0.60 5.04
CA LEU A 27 -9.59 -0.81 4.22
C LEU A 27 -9.43 0.29 3.15
N LEU A 28 -10.52 0.71 2.50
CA LEU A 28 -10.48 1.86 1.58
C LEU A 28 -10.17 3.18 2.29
N ALA A 29 -10.72 3.40 3.50
CA ALA A 29 -10.41 4.61 4.28
C ALA A 29 -8.91 4.70 4.64
N PHE A 30 -8.24 3.57 4.84
CA PHE A 30 -6.80 3.52 5.08
C PHE A 30 -5.93 3.95 3.89
N THR A 31 -6.49 4.15 2.69
CA THR A 31 -5.75 4.78 1.58
C THR A 31 -5.13 6.13 1.96
N GLY A 32 -5.76 6.87 2.89
CA GLY A 32 -5.22 8.12 3.42
C GLY A 32 -3.94 7.96 4.24
N LEU A 33 -3.72 6.80 4.88
CA LEU A 33 -2.50 6.54 5.65
C LEU A 33 -1.23 6.49 4.78
N ARG A 34 -1.38 6.25 3.46
CA ARG A 34 -0.28 6.36 2.49
C ARG A 34 0.46 7.70 2.63
N GLN A 35 -0.29 8.80 2.78
CA GLN A 35 0.29 10.13 2.90
C GLN A 35 1.10 10.28 4.19
N VAL A 36 0.61 9.70 5.29
CA VAL A 36 1.31 9.72 6.59
C VAL A 36 2.62 8.96 6.49
N SER A 37 2.63 7.76 5.90
CA SER A 37 3.85 6.98 5.68
C SER A 37 4.85 7.72 4.78
N ASN A 38 4.38 8.32 3.68
CA ASN A 38 5.23 9.11 2.79
C ASN A 38 5.83 10.33 3.48
N PHE A 39 5.03 11.03 4.29
CA PHE A 39 5.49 12.20 5.03
C PHE A 39 6.52 11.82 6.10
N ALA A 40 6.26 10.76 6.86
CA ALA A 40 7.19 10.24 7.86
C ALA A 40 8.52 9.84 7.21
N GLU A 41 8.48 9.08 6.12
CA GLU A 41 9.70 8.64 5.41
C GLU A 41 10.44 9.82 4.79
N ARG A 42 9.73 10.78 4.19
CA ARG A 42 10.35 12.01 3.65
C ARG A 42 11.09 12.78 4.73
N ASN A 43 10.47 12.99 5.89
CA ASN A 43 11.11 13.71 6.99
C ASN A 43 12.30 12.92 7.52
N TYR A 44 12.17 11.59 7.63
CA TYR A 44 13.29 10.74 8.04
C TYR A 44 14.48 10.88 7.08
N ILE A 45 14.25 10.79 5.77
CA ILE A 45 15.29 10.98 4.74
C ILE A 45 15.89 12.39 4.82
N ARG A 46 15.06 13.41 5.02
CA ARG A 46 15.54 14.79 5.14
C ARG A 46 16.49 14.95 6.33
N ASP A 47 16.17 14.31 7.45
CA ASP A 47 16.88 14.49 8.71
C ASP A 47 18.06 13.49 8.89
N HIS A 48 18.02 12.32 8.23
CA HIS A 48 19.01 11.24 8.38
C HIS A 48 19.77 10.89 7.09
N HIS A 49 19.37 11.46 5.95
CA HIS A 49 19.98 11.24 4.63
C HIS A 49 19.99 9.78 4.18
N THR A 50 19.11 8.95 4.73
CA THR A 50 18.92 7.54 4.39
C THR A 50 17.46 7.15 4.58
N TYR A 51 17.06 6.03 3.99
CA TYR A 51 15.76 5.42 4.24
C TYR A 51 15.68 4.91 5.68
N SER A 52 14.47 4.86 6.25
CA SER A 52 14.24 4.32 7.60
C SER A 52 14.53 2.82 7.68
N THR A 53 14.37 2.10 6.57
CA THR A 53 14.51 0.63 6.48
C THR A 53 15.23 0.18 5.20
N PRO A 54 16.49 0.60 4.99
CA PRO A 54 17.20 0.40 3.71
C PRO A 54 17.41 -1.09 3.38
N GLY A 55 17.57 -1.94 4.40
CA GLY A 55 17.74 -3.39 4.23
C GLY A 55 16.46 -4.15 3.87
N ALA A 56 15.29 -3.51 3.90
CA ALA A 56 14.02 -4.14 3.55
C ALA A 56 13.70 -4.07 2.04
N PHE A 57 14.46 -3.28 1.28
CA PHE A 57 14.22 -3.08 -0.14
C PHE A 57 14.91 -4.14 -0.99
N GLN A 58 14.16 -4.70 -1.93
CA GLN A 58 14.71 -5.43 -3.07
C GLN A 58 15.07 -4.42 -4.15
N TRP A 59 16.36 -4.19 -4.32
CA TRP A 59 16.91 -3.23 -5.25
C TRP A 59 17.04 -3.82 -6.65
N SER A 60 16.68 -3.04 -7.67
CA SER A 60 17.06 -3.33 -9.04
C SER A 60 18.56 -3.10 -9.27
N ASP A 61 19.02 -3.54 -10.43
CA ASP A 61 20.31 -3.08 -10.96
C ASP A 61 20.30 -1.57 -11.18
N TRP A 62 21.52 -1.01 -11.22
CA TRP A 62 21.74 0.39 -11.57
C TRP A 62 21.43 0.65 -13.04
N GLN A 63 20.78 1.78 -13.29
CA GLN A 63 20.35 2.23 -14.61
C GLN A 63 20.83 3.66 -14.83
N PRO A 64 21.17 4.06 -16.06
CA PRO A 64 21.51 5.44 -16.36
C PRO A 64 20.31 6.35 -16.07
N ASN A 65 20.57 7.49 -15.46
CA ASN A 65 19.53 8.49 -15.21
C ASN A 65 19.37 9.40 -16.42
N ASP A 66 18.18 9.37 -17.04
CA ASP A 66 17.76 10.23 -18.14
C ASP A 66 17.15 11.56 -17.67
N GLY A 67 17.16 11.82 -16.36
CA GLY A 67 16.52 12.96 -15.71
C GLY A 67 15.20 12.62 -15.04
N SER A 68 14.75 11.35 -15.09
CA SER A 68 13.55 10.89 -14.39
C SER A 68 13.69 10.83 -12.86
N VAL A 69 14.92 10.80 -12.36
CA VAL A 69 15.22 10.76 -10.92
C VAL A 69 15.96 12.04 -10.48
N THR A 70 15.51 12.65 -9.39
CA THR A 70 16.02 13.91 -8.83
C THR A 70 16.43 13.75 -7.37
N HIS A 71 17.19 14.70 -6.84
CA HIS A 71 17.60 14.68 -5.44
C HIS A 71 16.43 14.90 -4.49
N PHE A 72 16.54 14.35 -3.28
CA PHE A 72 15.80 14.89 -2.14
C PHE A 72 16.38 16.25 -1.76
N GLU A 73 15.50 17.20 -1.48
CA GLU A 73 15.87 18.44 -0.79
C GLU A 73 16.23 18.07 0.65
N PHE A 74 17.50 18.24 1.01
CA PHE A 74 18.00 18.02 2.35
C PHE A 74 17.95 19.32 3.15
N GLY A 75 17.71 19.23 4.46
CA GLY A 75 17.72 20.41 5.32
C GLY A 75 19.06 21.13 5.28
N THR A 76 19.03 22.46 5.36
CA THR A 76 20.19 23.35 5.35
C THR A 76 21.12 23.04 6.52
N GLU A 77 22.15 22.22 6.28
CA GLU A 77 23.52 22.32 6.83
C GLU A 77 24.34 21.11 6.36
N GLY A 78 25.52 21.35 5.77
CA GLY A 78 26.54 20.33 5.48
C GLY A 78 26.34 19.42 4.25
N HIS A 79 25.18 19.45 3.60
CA HIS A 79 24.84 18.52 2.50
C HIS A 79 24.56 19.15 1.13
N GLU A 80 24.75 20.47 0.98
CA GLU A 80 24.64 21.17 -0.32
C GLU A 80 25.49 20.54 -1.43
N GLN A 81 26.59 19.89 -1.06
CA GLN A 81 27.45 19.22 -2.02
C GLN A 81 26.74 18.05 -2.70
N ARG A 82 25.89 17.29 -1.99
CA ARG A 82 25.15 16.15 -2.55
C ARG A 82 24.04 16.59 -3.51
N GLU A 83 23.35 17.68 -3.18
CA GLU A 83 22.35 18.30 -4.07
C GLU A 83 22.98 18.84 -5.37
N LYS A 84 24.27 19.19 -5.34
CA LYS A 84 25.04 19.66 -6.51
C LYS A 84 25.63 18.52 -7.35
N LEU A 85 25.70 17.28 -6.85
CA LEU A 85 26.22 16.15 -7.62
C LEU A 85 25.22 15.74 -8.70
N ALA A 86 25.67 15.53 -9.93
CA ALA A 86 24.79 14.98 -10.95
C ALA A 86 24.42 13.53 -10.60
N ILE A 87 23.12 13.20 -10.64
CA ILE A 87 22.68 11.81 -10.54
C ILE A 87 22.96 11.15 -11.88
N THR A 88 24.08 10.43 -11.99
CA THR A 88 24.48 9.75 -13.24
C THR A 88 23.69 8.46 -13.45
N GLU A 89 23.38 7.76 -12.37
CA GLU A 89 22.63 6.51 -12.38
C GLU A 89 21.67 6.44 -11.21
N PHE A 90 20.67 5.58 -11.32
CA PHE A 90 19.73 5.30 -10.24
C PHE A 90 19.39 3.81 -10.18
N ARG A 91 18.82 3.38 -9.05
CA ARG A 91 18.17 2.09 -8.92
C ARG A 91 16.89 2.22 -8.13
N ARG A 92 15.95 1.30 -8.35
CA ARG A 92 14.66 1.29 -7.69
C ARG A 92 14.61 0.18 -6.65
N GLY A 93 14.26 0.55 -5.42
CA GLY A 93 13.99 -0.36 -4.32
C GLY A 93 12.50 -0.61 -4.19
N ARG A 94 12.10 -1.86 -3.98
CA ARG A 94 10.70 -2.21 -3.67
C ARG A 94 10.64 -3.04 -2.40
N THR A 95 9.69 -2.72 -1.54
CA THR A 95 9.30 -3.58 -0.42
C THR A 95 7.81 -3.81 -0.48
N HIS A 96 7.40 -5.01 -0.07
CA HIS A 96 6.01 -5.43 -0.08
C HIS A 96 5.54 -5.59 1.36
N GLY A 97 4.59 -4.74 1.75
CA GLY A 97 3.93 -4.82 3.04
C GLY A 97 2.55 -5.45 2.92
N VAL A 98 1.92 -5.73 4.05
CA VAL A 98 0.57 -6.30 4.07
C VAL A 98 -0.45 -5.32 3.49
N LEU A 99 -0.36 -4.05 3.87
CA LEU A 99 -1.31 -3.00 3.44
C LEU A 99 -0.71 -2.05 2.40
N PHE A 100 0.59 -1.82 2.45
CA PHE A 100 1.29 -0.89 1.57
C PHE A 100 2.55 -1.53 1.03
N ASP A 101 2.73 -1.43 -0.27
CA ASP A 101 4.05 -1.60 -0.88
C ASP A 101 4.76 -0.25 -0.81
N PHE A 102 6.08 -0.23 -0.79
CA PHE A 102 6.83 1.03 -0.84
C PHE A 102 7.89 0.97 -1.92
N VAL A 103 7.97 2.05 -2.70
CA VAL A 103 8.95 2.22 -3.77
C VAL A 103 9.92 3.33 -3.37
N ALA A 104 11.19 2.98 -3.34
CA ALA A 104 12.32 3.87 -3.06
C ALA A 104 13.20 4.00 -4.31
N TYR A 105 13.98 5.08 -4.40
CA TYR A 105 14.93 5.32 -5.47
C TYR A 105 16.26 5.74 -4.86
N GLU A 106 17.35 5.09 -5.22
CA GLU A 106 18.68 5.57 -4.88
C GLU A 106 19.33 6.14 -6.12
N GLY A 107 19.90 7.34 -5.98
CA GLY A 107 20.78 7.94 -6.95
C GLY A 107 22.23 7.55 -6.67
N ARG A 108 23.04 7.51 -7.72
CA ARG A 108 24.49 7.32 -7.68
C ARG A 108 25.16 8.38 -8.54
N SER A 109 26.11 9.08 -7.93
CA SER A 109 27.09 9.90 -8.65
C SER A 109 28.39 9.11 -8.79
N ILE A 110 28.97 9.11 -9.99
CA ILE A 110 30.27 8.50 -10.27
C ILE A 110 31.25 9.61 -10.64
N GLU A 111 32.24 9.83 -9.78
CA GLU A 111 33.37 10.72 -10.03
C GLU A 111 34.66 9.89 -10.07
N GLY A 112 35.13 9.58 -11.28
CA GLY A 112 36.30 8.74 -11.48
C GLY A 112 36.08 7.32 -10.95
N ALA A 113 36.84 6.93 -9.90
CA ALA A 113 36.72 5.62 -9.25
C ALA A 113 35.82 5.63 -8.00
N ALA A 114 35.38 6.79 -7.55
CA ALA A 114 34.52 6.92 -6.38
C ALA A 114 33.05 6.92 -6.79
N SER A 115 32.24 6.07 -6.14
CA SER A 115 30.79 6.06 -6.28
C SER A 115 30.13 6.50 -4.98
N ILE A 116 29.29 7.53 -5.04
CA ILE A 116 28.51 8.00 -3.89
C ILE A 116 27.04 7.73 -4.15
N THR A 117 26.37 7.04 -3.22
CA THR A 117 24.94 6.73 -3.29
C THR A 117 24.15 7.57 -2.29
N PHE A 118 22.93 7.96 -2.66
CA PHE A 118 22.05 8.77 -1.81
C PHE A 118 20.57 8.51 -2.16
N PRO A 119 19.63 8.74 -1.22
CA PRO A 119 18.20 8.69 -1.52
C PRO A 119 17.81 9.70 -2.60
N ALA A 120 16.89 9.33 -3.47
CA ALA A 120 16.43 10.14 -4.59
C ALA A 120 14.91 10.03 -4.79
N TYR A 121 14.32 11.06 -5.43
CA TYR A 121 12.93 11.07 -5.87
C TYR A 121 12.82 10.52 -7.28
N GLY A 122 11.83 9.64 -7.50
CA GLY A 122 11.46 9.16 -8.83
C GLY A 122 9.94 9.18 -9.02
N PRO A 123 9.45 8.88 -10.23
CA PRO A 123 8.04 9.08 -10.61
C PRO A 123 7.05 8.33 -9.73
N ASP A 124 7.43 7.14 -9.24
CA ASP A 124 6.58 6.27 -8.42
C ASP A 124 7.00 6.24 -6.94
N TRP A 125 7.77 7.23 -6.47
CA TRP A 125 8.29 7.20 -5.10
C TRP A 125 7.17 7.18 -4.04
N GLY A 126 7.36 6.37 -3.00
CA GLY A 126 6.49 6.32 -1.82
C GLY A 126 5.70 5.02 -1.67
N ALA A 127 4.84 5.01 -0.66
CA ALA A 127 3.90 3.95 -0.35
C ALA A 127 2.85 3.83 -1.45
N HIS A 128 2.37 2.62 -1.75
CA HIS A 128 1.28 2.33 -2.66
C HIS A 128 0.34 1.36 -1.97
N TYR A 129 -0.95 1.70 -1.91
CA TYR A 129 -1.92 0.91 -1.18
C TYR A 129 -2.30 -0.36 -1.96
N ASN A 130 -2.19 -1.51 -1.30
CA ASN A 130 -2.58 -2.79 -1.89
C ASN A 130 -4.10 -2.98 -1.82
N ARG A 131 -4.80 -2.51 -2.86
CA ARG A 131 -6.27 -2.54 -2.97
C ARG A 131 -6.87 -3.95 -3.00
N ILE A 132 -6.06 -4.99 -3.20
CA ILE A 132 -6.55 -6.36 -3.36
C ILE A 132 -7.35 -6.84 -2.14
N TRP A 133 -6.99 -6.38 -0.94
CA TRP A 133 -7.67 -6.75 0.30
C TRP A 133 -9.06 -6.13 0.40
N ALA A 134 -9.20 -4.85 0.04
CA ALA A 134 -10.50 -4.18 0.01
C ALA A 134 -11.44 -4.86 -0.99
N VAL A 135 -10.93 -5.15 -2.20
CA VAL A 135 -11.71 -5.84 -3.25
C VAL A 135 -12.15 -7.22 -2.79
N SER A 136 -11.23 -8.00 -2.19
CA SER A 136 -11.53 -9.35 -1.69
C SER A 136 -12.56 -9.32 -0.56
N ALA A 137 -12.46 -8.34 0.35
CA ALA A 137 -13.43 -8.15 1.43
C ALA A 137 -14.84 -7.85 0.88
N PHE A 138 -14.97 -6.94 -0.09
CA PHE A 138 -16.27 -6.67 -0.73
C PHE A 138 -16.82 -7.90 -1.46
N ALA A 139 -15.98 -8.59 -2.23
CA ALA A 139 -16.40 -9.79 -2.97
C ALA A 139 -16.93 -10.87 -2.02
N LEU A 140 -16.21 -11.16 -0.94
CA LEU A 140 -16.64 -12.12 0.09
C LEU A 140 -17.95 -11.68 0.76
N GLY A 141 -18.07 -10.40 1.11
CA GLY A 141 -19.28 -9.84 1.72
C GLY A 141 -20.51 -10.02 0.83
N ILE A 142 -20.38 -9.69 -0.46
CA ILE A 142 -21.43 -9.87 -1.47
C ILE A 142 -21.78 -11.36 -1.62
N ILE A 143 -20.78 -12.24 -1.78
CA ILE A 143 -20.99 -13.69 -1.92
C ILE A 143 -21.78 -14.24 -0.73
N LEU A 144 -21.40 -13.88 0.50
CA LEU A 144 -22.10 -14.35 1.70
C LEU A 144 -23.56 -13.91 1.75
N ILE A 145 -23.86 -12.66 1.35
CA ILE A 145 -25.23 -12.15 1.26
C ILE A 145 -26.03 -12.92 0.19
N PHE A 146 -25.44 -13.21 -0.97
CA PHE A 146 -26.11 -13.99 -2.01
C PHE A 146 -26.34 -15.44 -1.60
N VAL A 147 -25.33 -16.09 -1.01
CA VAL A 147 -25.43 -17.46 -0.48
C VAL A 147 -26.50 -17.55 0.61
N SER A 148 -26.67 -16.51 1.43
CA SER A 148 -27.72 -16.49 2.45
C SER A 148 -29.14 -16.65 1.87
N LYS A 149 -29.38 -16.21 0.63
CA LYS A 149 -30.68 -16.35 -0.06
C LYS A 149 -31.03 -17.81 -0.38
N LEU A 150 -30.05 -18.72 -0.36
CA LEU A 150 -30.29 -20.16 -0.54
C LEU A 150 -30.95 -20.79 0.69
N PHE A 151 -30.93 -20.11 1.83
CA PHE A 151 -31.50 -20.55 3.10
C PHE A 151 -32.82 -19.82 3.39
N LYS A 152 -33.79 -20.51 3.98
CA LYS A 152 -35.12 -19.94 4.30
C LYS A 152 -35.02 -19.12 5.60
N SER A 153 -35.63 -17.92 5.63
CA SER A 153 -35.84 -17.19 6.90
C SER A 153 -36.84 -17.96 7.74
N PRO A 154 -36.81 -17.84 9.08
CA PRO A 154 -37.93 -18.27 9.88
C PRO A 154 -39.12 -17.43 9.41
N GLY A 155 -40.20 -18.09 8.98
CA GLY A 155 -41.39 -17.37 8.57
C GLY A 155 -41.83 -16.50 9.74
N ASN A 156 -42.05 -15.21 9.49
CA ASN A 156 -43.16 -14.55 10.16
C ASN A 156 -44.36 -15.39 9.76
N GLY A 157 -44.83 -16.23 10.68
CA GLY A 157 -46.09 -16.91 10.52
C GLY A 157 -47.12 -15.85 10.19
N ASP A 158 -47.78 -16.05 9.06
CA ASP A 158 -48.90 -15.26 8.62
C ASP A 158 -49.88 -15.13 9.79
N VAL A 159 -50.13 -13.90 10.24
CA VAL A 159 -51.32 -13.58 11.03
C VAL A 159 -52.49 -13.72 10.07
N VAL A 160 -52.96 -14.95 9.88
CA VAL A 160 -54.24 -15.22 9.23
C VAL A 160 -55.30 -14.96 10.30
N THR A 161 -56.08 -13.91 10.06
CA THR A 161 -57.32 -13.61 10.78
C THR A 161 -58.41 -14.58 10.40
#